data_AF-A0A351K371-F1
#
_entry.id   AF-A0A351K371-F1
#
_cell.length_a   1.000
_cell.length_b   1.000
_cell.length_c   1.000
_cell.angle_alpha   90.00
_cell.angle_beta   90.00
_cell.angle_gamma   90.00
#
_symmetry.space_group_name_H-M   'P 1'
#
loop_
_entity.id
_entity.type
_entity.pdbx_description
1 polymer ?
#
loop_
_entity_poly.entity_id
_entity_poly.type
_entity_poly.pdbx_seq_one_letter_code
_entity_poly.pdbx_strand_id
1 'polypeptide(L)'
;QAHTLSRRSCRRLADSIVDVIEEAVDLGGSTLADAQYVGVDGEPGSYQDRHRVYARTGQRCMTCDRGIIRRMMIDQRGSHFCPVCQR
;
A
#
# COMPACT_ATOMS: atom_id res chain seq x y z
N GLN A 1 6.49 -17.65 0.25
CA GLN A 1 7.61 -17.71 1.22
C GLN A 1 8.69 -16.75 0.75
N ALA A 2 9.37 -16.00 1.63
CA ALA A 2 10.29 -14.92 1.20
C ALA A 2 11.49 -15.41 0.35
N HIS A 3 11.94 -16.65 0.58
CA HIS A 3 13.07 -17.25 -0.13
C HIS A 3 12.84 -17.50 -1.63
N THR A 4 11.62 -17.31 -2.14
CA THR A 4 11.31 -17.49 -3.57
C THR A 4 11.59 -16.24 -4.41
N LEU A 5 11.99 -15.12 -3.80
CA LEU A 5 12.27 -13.87 -4.52
C LEU A 5 13.66 -13.87 -5.15
N SER A 6 13.73 -13.46 -6.42
CA SER A 6 15.01 -13.21 -7.09
C SER A 6 15.72 -11.98 -6.49
N ARG A 7 17.05 -11.90 -6.60
CA ARG A 7 17.82 -10.71 -6.17
C ARG A 7 17.30 -9.41 -6.79
N ARG A 8 16.88 -9.46 -8.06
CA ARG A 8 16.29 -8.31 -8.76
C ARG A 8 14.95 -7.89 -8.14
N SER A 9 14.11 -8.86 -7.77
CA SER A 9 12.84 -8.60 -7.10
C SER A 9 13.06 -8.01 -5.70
N CYS A 10 14.03 -8.54 -4.94
CA CYS A 10 14.39 -7.98 -3.64
C CYS A 10 14.86 -6.53 -3.73
N ARG A 11 15.72 -6.21 -4.72
CA ARG A 11 16.18 -4.83 -4.93
C ARG A 11 15.02 -3.89 -5.26
N ARG A 12 14.18 -4.27 -6.22
CA ARG A 12 12.95 -3.51 -6.55
C ARG A 12 12.05 -3.30 -5.34
N LEU A 13 11.88 -4.33 -4.51
CA LEU A 13 11.08 -4.23 -3.30
C LEU A 13 11.70 -3.24 -2.30
N ALA A 14 13.01 -3.31 -2.07
CA ALA A 14 13.72 -2.40 -1.17
C ALA A 14 13.59 -0.94 -1.64
N ASP A 15 13.87 -0.68 -2.93
CA ASP A 15 13.75 0.64 -3.53
C ASP A 15 12.31 1.19 -3.37
N SER A 16 11.30 0.39 -3.73
CA SER A 16 9.89 0.80 -3.60
C SER A 16 9.42 1.00 -2.15
N ILE A 17 10.01 0.30 -1.17
CA ILE A 17 9.69 0.52 0.24
C ILE A 17 10.17 1.90 0.68
N VAL A 18 11.39 2.28 0.31
CA VAL A 18 11.96 3.59 0.66
C VAL A 18 11.13 4.70 0.00
N ASP A 19 10.90 4.61 -1.32
CA ASP A 19 10.13 5.61 -2.07
C ASP A 19 8.73 5.86 -1.46
N VAL A 20 8.03 4.79 -1.09
CA VAL A 20 6.68 4.86 -0.51
C VAL A 20 6.69 5.47 0.88
N ILE A 21 7.70 5.14 1.71
CA ILE A 21 7.82 5.68 3.06
C ILE A 21 8.17 7.17 3.00
N GLU A 22 9.09 7.58 2.13
CA GLU A 22 9.45 8.99 1.95
C GLU A 22 8.24 9.82 1.49
N GLU A 23 7.53 9.37 0.46
CA GLU A 23 6.30 10.04 -0.02
C GLU A 23 5.22 10.12 1.08
N ALA A 24 5.10 9.07 1.91
CA ALA A 24 4.15 9.06 3.01
C ALA A 24 4.54 10.04 4.12
N VAL A 25 5.82 10.16 4.45
CA VAL A 25 6.32 11.12 5.45
C VAL A 25 6.08 12.55 4.98
N ASP A 26 6.39 12.86 3.72
CA ASP A 26 6.18 14.18 3.12
C ASP A 26 4.70 14.62 3.15
N LEU A 27 3.78 13.64 3.11
CA LEU A 27 2.33 13.86 3.16
C LEU A 27 1.73 13.73 4.57
N GLY A 28 2.56 13.68 5.62
CA GLY A 28 2.11 13.62 7.02
C GLY A 28 1.55 12.26 7.44
N GLY A 29 1.85 11.20 6.69
CA GLY A 29 1.33 9.86 6.91
C GLY A 29 -0.07 9.65 6.35
N SER A 30 -0.74 8.57 6.76
CA SER A 30 -2.14 8.29 6.40
C SER A 30 -3.04 8.43 7.62
N THR A 31 -4.08 9.26 7.52
CA THR A 31 -5.19 9.27 8.47
C THR A 31 -6.36 8.48 7.87
N LEU A 32 -6.76 7.39 8.55
CA LEU A 32 -7.83 6.51 8.08
C LEU A 32 -9.19 6.93 8.65
N ALA A 33 -10.24 6.19 8.28
CA ALA A 33 -11.63 6.53 8.61
C ALA A 33 -11.93 6.58 10.13
N ASP A 34 -11.12 5.92 10.96
CA ASP A 34 -11.23 5.96 12.42
C ASP A 34 -10.53 7.18 13.05
N ALA A 35 -9.79 7.97 12.24
CA ALA A 35 -9.08 9.18 12.63
C ALA A 35 -8.12 9.02 13.84
N GLN A 36 -7.69 7.80 14.15
CA GLN A 36 -6.86 7.53 15.33
C GLN A 36 -5.44 8.07 15.21
N TYR A 37 -4.94 8.24 13.98
CA TYR A 37 -3.58 8.71 13.69
C TYR A 37 -3.61 10.07 13.01
N VAL A 38 -3.15 11.08 13.73
CA VAL A 38 -3.01 12.48 13.30
C VAL A 38 -1.69 13.05 13.83
N GLY A 39 -1.28 14.21 13.32
CA GLY A 39 -0.12 14.96 13.78
C GLY A 39 -0.24 15.40 15.25
N VAL A 40 0.87 15.86 15.82
CA VAL A 40 0.91 16.36 17.21
C VAL A 40 0.04 17.59 17.45
N ASP A 41 -0.24 18.35 16.39
CA ASP A 41 -1.14 19.49 16.30
C ASP A 41 -2.60 19.08 16.02
N GLY A 42 -2.85 17.80 15.77
CA GLY A 42 -4.15 17.26 15.41
C GLY A 42 -4.44 17.23 13.91
N GLU A 43 -3.50 17.68 13.06
CA GLU A 43 -3.71 17.73 11.61
C GLU A 43 -3.64 16.31 10.98
N PRO A 44 -4.54 15.96 10.05
CA PRO A 44 -4.53 14.66 9.41
C PRO A 44 -3.43 14.56 8.35
N GLY A 45 -2.86 13.36 8.22
CA GLY A 45 -2.06 12.99 7.07
C GLY A 45 -2.91 12.80 5.82
N SER A 46 -2.29 12.85 4.63
CA SER A 46 -2.98 12.77 3.34
C SER A 46 -2.53 11.61 2.44
N TYR A 47 -1.62 10.74 2.90
CA TYR A 47 -1.11 9.65 2.07
C TYR A 47 -2.15 8.58 1.68
N GLN A 48 -3.28 8.49 2.40
CA GLN A 48 -4.40 7.62 2.02
C GLN A 48 -4.92 7.89 0.60
N ASP A 49 -4.80 9.13 0.12
CA ASP A 49 -5.21 9.50 -1.23
C ASP A 49 -4.28 8.92 -2.31
N ARG A 50 -3.07 8.52 -1.92
CA ARG A 50 -2.06 7.87 -2.77
C ARG A 50 -2.12 6.34 -2.73
N HIS A 51 -2.97 5.74 -1.89
CA HIS A 51 -3.07 4.29 -1.77
C HIS A 51 -3.48 3.65 -3.11
N ARG A 52 -2.59 2.80 -3.65
CA ARG A 52 -2.84 2.08 -4.91
C ARG A 52 -3.74 0.86 -4.76
N VAL A 53 -3.74 0.23 -3.57
CA VAL A 53 -4.46 -1.03 -3.32
C VAL A 53 -5.16 -1.09 -1.95
N TYR A 54 -4.58 -0.48 -0.91
CA TYR A 54 -5.15 -0.55 0.44
C TYR A 54 -6.54 0.10 0.49
N ALA A 55 -7.51 -0.56 1.14
CA ALA A 55 -8.91 -0.14 1.23
C ALA A 55 -9.62 0.05 -0.13
N ARG A 56 -9.08 -0.50 -1.23
CA ARG A 56 -9.65 -0.40 -2.59
C ARG A 56 -10.23 -1.70 -3.12
N THR A 57 -10.53 -2.67 -2.24
CA THR A 57 -11.10 -3.97 -2.64
C THR A 57 -12.33 -3.80 -3.52
N GLY A 58 -12.41 -4.55 -4.61
CA GLY A 58 -13.52 -4.45 -5.58
C GLY A 58 -13.37 -3.31 -6.58
N GLN A 59 -12.43 -2.37 -6.38
CA GLN A 59 -12.16 -1.30 -7.34
C GLN A 59 -11.20 -1.75 -8.44
N ARG A 60 -11.23 -1.03 -9.56
CA ARG A 60 -10.28 -1.21 -10.68
C ARG A 60 -8.88 -0.74 -10.28
N CYS A 61 -7.87 -1.51 -10.67
CA CYS A 61 -6.48 -1.20 -10.36
C CYS A 61 -6.00 0.03 -11.13
N MET A 62 -5.52 1.04 -10.41
CA MET A 62 -5.01 2.29 -11.02
C MET A 62 -3.72 2.11 -11.82
N THR A 63 -2.97 1.02 -11.61
CA THR A 63 -1.70 0.79 -12.33
C THR A 63 -1.91 0.15 -13.69
N CYS A 64 -2.76 -0.87 -13.79
CA CYS A 64 -2.90 -1.65 -15.03
C CYS A 64 -4.26 -1.52 -15.70
N ASP A 65 -5.24 -0.86 -15.06
CA ASP A 65 -6.62 -0.67 -15.51
C ASP A 65 -7.40 -1.96 -15.87
N ARG A 66 -6.81 -3.14 -15.65
CA ARG A 66 -7.38 -4.44 -16.01
C ARG A 66 -7.81 -5.27 -14.82
N GLY A 67 -7.02 -5.25 -13.74
CA GLY A 67 -7.28 -6.05 -12.55
C GLY A 67 -8.31 -5.40 -11.62
N ILE A 68 -9.05 -6.23 -10.89
CA ILE A 68 -9.86 -5.82 -9.73
C ILE A 68 -9.05 -6.08 -8.47
N ILE A 69 -8.94 -5.09 -7.59
CA ILE A 69 -8.20 -5.22 -6.33
C ILE A 69 -8.89 -6.25 -5.42
N ARG A 70 -8.08 -7.15 -4.87
CA ARG A 70 -8.52 -8.22 -3.97
C ARG A 70 -7.95 -8.00 -2.57
N ARG A 71 -8.65 -8.52 -1.58
CA ARG A 71 -8.20 -8.64 -0.19
C ARG A 71 -8.12 -10.12 0.17
N MET A 72 -7.03 -10.51 0.83
CA MET A 72 -6.89 -11.84 1.43
C MET A 72 -6.40 -11.73 2.87
N MET A 73 -6.59 -12.77 3.66
CA MET A 73 -6.03 -12.85 5.01
C MET A 73 -4.71 -13.62 4.97
N ILE A 74 -3.64 -12.99 5.46
CA ILE A 74 -2.34 -13.63 5.65
C ILE A 74 -2.01 -13.48 7.12
N ASP A 75 -1.93 -14.61 7.84
CA ASP A 75 -1.63 -14.64 9.27
C ASP A 75 -2.44 -13.62 10.10
N GLN A 76 -3.77 -13.70 9.98
CA GLN A 76 -4.73 -12.79 10.62
C GLN A 76 -4.66 -11.32 10.19
N ARG A 77 -3.85 -10.95 9.19
CA ARG A 77 -3.78 -9.59 8.65
C ARG A 77 -4.38 -9.50 7.25
N GLY A 78 -5.26 -8.53 7.04
CA GLY A 78 -5.83 -8.23 5.74
C GLY A 78 -4.79 -7.62 4.79
N SER A 79 -4.50 -8.30 3.69
CA SER A 79 -3.56 -7.85 2.66
C SER A 79 -4.31 -7.54 1.36
N HIS A 80 -4.03 -6.37 0.77
CA HIS A 80 -4.67 -5.88 -0.46
C HIS A 80 -3.69 -5.95 -1.63
N PHE A 81 -4.12 -6.42 -2.79
CA PHE A 81 -3.25 -6.57 -3.96
C PHE A 81 -4.03 -6.60 -5.27
N CYS A 82 -3.33 -6.33 -6.38
CA CYS A 82 -3.85 -6.56 -7.72
C CYS A 82 -3.35 -7.92 -8.26
N PRO A 83 -4.23 -8.88 -8.60
CA PRO A 83 -3.82 -10.20 -9.10
C PRO A 83 -3.20 -10.16 -10.51
N VAL A 84 -3.36 -9.03 -11.23
CA VAL A 84 -2.75 -8.83 -12.55
C VAL A 84 -1.34 -8.25 -12.42
N CYS A 85 -1.13 -7.30 -11.51
CA CYS A 85 0.17 -6.62 -11.34
C CYS A 85 1.16 -7.38 -10.46
N GLN A 86 0.68 -8.15 -9.48
CA GLN A 86 1.52 -8.77 -8.44
C GLN A 86 1.48 -10.30 -8.58
N ARG A 87 2.68 -10.91 -8.65
CA ARG A 87 2.93 -12.36 -8.76
C ARG A 87 4.11 -12.75 -7.89
#